data_AF-A0A250F5C3-F1
#
_entry.id   AF-A0A250F5C3-F1
#
_cell.length_a   1.000
_cell.length_b   1.000
_cell.length_c   1.000
_cell.angle_alpha   90.00
_cell.angle_beta   90.00
_cell.angle_gamma   90.00
#
_symmetry.space_group_name_H-M   'P 1'
#
loop_
_entity.id
_entity.type
_entity.pdbx_description
1 polymer ?
#
loop_
_entity_poly.entity_id
_entity_poly.type
_entity_poly.pdbx_seq_one_letter_code
_entity_poly.pdbx_strand_id
1 'polypeptide(L)'
;MIKLNYILQGFGFRDSNEFLRSSFGHTFSMLFIKMDVILSLLFATVHFLFGFNHLFLTAYVVLLIFEWITGVQASRKRGEKHESRKFGRMLLKIATYLVPIYILHTFSANVEFPSLGGFEFDPFHWLYWVVLIAIIWQLVVSLLENLDCLGFRFAKVLLKIINKKFYKTFELDDNNSPT
;
A
#
# COMPACT_ATOMS: atom_id res chain seq x y z
N MET A 1 -15.41 -40.51 -17.91
CA MET A 1 -14.47 -41.04 -16.89
C MET A 1 -13.62 -42.21 -17.39
N ILE A 2 -14.20 -43.27 -18.00
CA ILE A 2 -13.46 -44.50 -18.36
C ILE A 2 -12.28 -44.26 -19.33
N LYS A 3 -12.46 -43.44 -20.38
CA LYS A 3 -11.37 -43.14 -21.34
C LYS A 3 -10.19 -42.38 -20.72
N LEU A 4 -10.46 -41.50 -19.76
CA LEU A 4 -9.42 -40.71 -19.10
C LEU A 4 -8.56 -41.58 -18.16
N ASN A 5 -9.21 -42.46 -17.39
CA ASN A 5 -8.50 -43.41 -16.52
C ASN A 5 -7.62 -44.37 -17.33
N TYR A 6 -8.08 -44.83 -18.50
CA TYR A 6 -7.28 -45.69 -19.38
C TYR A 6 -6.01 -45.01 -19.91
N ILE A 7 -6.09 -43.74 -20.29
CA ILE A 7 -4.93 -42.95 -20.72
C ILE A 7 -3.96 -42.74 -19.54
N LEU A 8 -4.49 -42.41 -18.36
CA LEU A 8 -3.69 -42.19 -17.15
C LEU A 8 -2.98 -43.45 -16.65
N GLN A 9 -3.58 -44.63 -16.85
CA GLN A 9 -2.95 -45.92 -16.58
C GLN A 9 -1.73 -46.15 -17.48
N GLY A 10 -1.75 -45.66 -18.72
CA GLY A 10 -0.58 -45.66 -19.60
C GLY A 10 0.61 -44.83 -19.07
N PHE A 11 0.34 -43.87 -18.19
CA PHE A 11 1.36 -43.05 -17.50
C PHE A 11 1.69 -43.55 -16.08
N GLY A 12 1.13 -44.70 -15.66
CA GLY A 12 1.39 -45.29 -14.35
C GLY A 12 0.47 -44.84 -13.22
N PHE A 13 -0.62 -44.11 -13.49
CA PHE A 13 -1.63 -43.74 -12.49
C PHE A 13 -2.84 -44.67 -12.57
N ARG A 14 -3.32 -45.22 -11.45
CA ARG A 14 -4.45 -46.17 -11.43
C ARG A 14 -5.76 -45.52 -11.87
N ASP A 15 -5.96 -44.25 -11.50
CA ASP A 15 -7.14 -43.47 -11.83
C ASP A 15 -6.88 -41.95 -11.78
N SER A 16 -7.87 -41.17 -12.21
CA SER A 16 -7.81 -39.70 -12.19
C SER A 16 -7.62 -39.09 -10.80
N ASN A 17 -8.06 -39.76 -9.73
CA ASN A 17 -7.88 -39.25 -8.37
C ASN A 17 -6.42 -39.42 -7.90
N GLU A 18 -5.77 -40.53 -8.24
CA GLU A 18 -4.35 -40.74 -7.96
C GLU A 18 -3.48 -39.71 -8.70
N PHE A 19 -3.81 -39.44 -9.97
CA PHE A 19 -3.14 -38.39 -10.74
C PHE A 19 -3.32 -36.99 -10.12
N LEU A 20 -4.54 -36.62 -9.71
CA LEU A 20 -4.82 -35.33 -9.07
C LEU A 20 -4.12 -35.21 -7.71
N ARG A 21 -4.09 -36.29 -6.93
CA ARG A 21 -3.42 -36.33 -5.62
C ARG A 21 -1.89 -36.27 -5.77
N SER A 22 -1.33 -36.88 -6.80
CA SER A 22 0.10 -36.80 -7.11
C SER A 22 0.49 -35.40 -7.62
N SER A 23 -0.31 -34.83 -8.52
CA SER A 23 0.01 -33.54 -9.17
C SER A 23 -0.31 -32.32 -8.30
N PHE A 24 -1.37 -32.39 -7.50
CA PHE A 24 -1.90 -31.25 -6.75
C PHE A 24 -2.23 -31.57 -5.28
N GLY A 25 -1.83 -32.73 -4.75
CA GLY A 25 -2.18 -33.13 -3.37
C GLY A 25 -1.70 -32.15 -2.30
N HIS A 26 -0.61 -31.41 -2.55
CA HIS A 26 -0.14 -30.35 -1.67
C HIS A 26 -0.99 -29.06 -1.78
N THR A 27 -1.42 -28.69 -2.99
CA THR A 27 -2.25 -27.52 -3.29
C THR A 27 -3.71 -27.71 -2.86
N PHE A 28 -4.22 -28.95 -2.91
CA PHE A 28 -5.52 -29.33 -2.36
C PHE A 28 -5.47 -29.74 -0.88
N SER A 29 -4.34 -29.53 -0.21
CA SER A 29 -4.29 -29.72 1.24
C SER A 29 -5.27 -28.75 1.89
N MET A 30 -6.01 -29.23 2.89
CA MET A 30 -7.00 -28.41 3.61
C MET A 30 -6.35 -27.15 4.22
N LEU A 31 -5.06 -27.23 4.56
CA LEU A 31 -4.26 -26.10 5.02
C LEU A 31 -4.09 -25.04 3.93
N PHE A 32 -3.70 -25.44 2.71
CA PHE A 32 -3.51 -24.51 1.60
C PHE A 32 -4.82 -23.82 1.21
N ILE A 33 -5.91 -24.59 1.10
CA ILE A 33 -7.25 -24.05 0.84
C ILE A 33 -7.68 -23.06 1.93
N LYS A 34 -7.46 -23.41 3.21
CA LYS A 34 -7.79 -22.51 4.32
C LYS A 34 -7.01 -21.20 4.24
N MET A 35 -5.70 -21.27 3.95
CA MET A 35 -4.87 -20.06 3.81
C MET A 35 -5.28 -19.23 2.60
N ASP A 36 -5.62 -19.86 1.49
CA ASP A 36 -6.09 -19.20 0.27
C ASP A 36 -7.42 -18.47 0.50
N VAL A 37 -8.37 -19.10 1.18
CA VAL A 37 -9.65 -18.47 1.56
C VAL A 37 -9.43 -17.28 2.50
N ILE A 38 -8.56 -17.42 3.51
CA ILE A 38 -8.24 -16.32 4.44
C ILE A 38 -7.61 -15.15 3.68
N LEU A 39 -6.65 -15.43 2.79
CA LEU A 39 -5.95 -14.40 2.03
C LEU A 39 -6.88 -13.71 1.04
N SER A 40 -7.71 -14.47 0.33
CA SER A 40 -8.72 -13.97 -0.60
C SER A 40 -9.74 -13.09 0.11
N LEU A 41 -10.21 -13.50 1.30
CA LEU A 41 -11.12 -12.70 2.11
C LEU A 41 -10.46 -11.38 2.54
N LEU A 42 -9.19 -11.42 2.96
CA LEU A 42 -8.44 -10.23 3.33
C LEU A 42 -8.29 -9.27 2.15
N PHE A 43 -7.90 -9.77 0.98
CA PHE A 43 -7.73 -8.96 -0.23
C PHE A 43 -9.06 -8.37 -0.72
N ALA A 44 -10.13 -9.17 -0.70
CA ALA A 44 -11.47 -8.69 -1.03
C ALA A 44 -11.93 -7.60 -0.07
N THR A 45 -11.68 -7.76 1.24
CA THR A 45 -12.03 -6.77 2.25
C THR A 45 -11.26 -5.46 2.04
N VAL A 46 -9.96 -5.54 1.74
CA VAL A 46 -9.15 -4.34 1.46
C VAL A 46 -9.66 -3.60 0.24
N HIS A 47 -9.91 -4.33 -0.86
CA HIS A 47 -10.44 -3.75 -2.09
C HIS A 47 -11.82 -3.11 -1.86
N PHE A 48 -12.69 -3.81 -1.14
CA PHE A 48 -14.02 -3.32 -0.79
C PHE A 48 -13.99 -2.06 0.07
N LEU A 49 -13.13 -2.01 1.10
CA LEU A 49 -13.08 -0.88 2.01
C LEU A 49 -12.36 0.34 1.41
N PHE A 50 -11.23 0.13 0.73
CA PHE A 50 -10.34 1.22 0.36
C PHE A 50 -10.21 1.47 -1.14
N GLY A 51 -10.76 0.61 -1.99
CA GLY A 51 -10.81 0.82 -3.45
C GLY A 51 -9.54 0.49 -4.21
N PHE A 52 -8.47 0.07 -3.54
CA PHE A 52 -7.21 -0.29 -4.17
C PHE A 52 -6.95 -1.80 -4.11
N ASN A 53 -6.17 -2.30 -5.08
CA ASN A 53 -5.85 -3.72 -5.18
C ASN A 53 -4.77 -4.15 -4.15
N HIS A 54 -4.58 -5.46 -4.03
CA HIS A 54 -3.60 -6.04 -3.10
C HIS A 54 -2.15 -5.64 -3.43
N LEU A 55 -1.80 -5.43 -4.71
CA LEU A 55 -0.45 -4.98 -5.10
C LEU A 55 -0.15 -3.57 -4.57
N PHE A 56 -1.12 -2.67 -4.66
CA PHE A 56 -1.03 -1.33 -4.10
C PHE A 56 -0.90 -1.39 -2.59
N LEU A 57 -1.72 -2.21 -1.90
CA LEU A 57 -1.59 -2.43 -0.46
C LEU A 57 -0.18 -2.92 -0.10
N THR A 58 0.36 -3.88 -0.83
CA THR A 58 1.72 -4.40 -0.59
C THR A 58 2.76 -3.29 -0.69
N ALA A 59 2.73 -2.49 -1.77
CA ALA A 59 3.64 -1.36 -1.92
C ALA A 59 3.50 -0.32 -0.79
N TYR A 60 2.26 -0.03 -0.39
CA TYR A 60 1.95 0.90 0.70
C TYR A 60 2.48 0.40 2.05
N VAL A 61 2.29 -0.89 2.38
CA VAL A 61 2.82 -1.51 3.59
C VAL A 61 4.34 -1.52 3.59
N VAL A 62 4.97 -1.83 2.46
CA VAL A 62 6.43 -1.76 2.30
C VAL A 62 6.93 -0.34 2.61
N LEU A 63 6.28 0.70 2.04
CA LEU A 63 6.62 2.09 2.29
C LEU A 63 6.52 2.46 3.79
N LEU A 64 5.44 2.05 4.47
CA LEU A 64 5.26 2.27 5.91
C LEU A 64 6.34 1.58 6.75
N ILE A 65 6.70 0.34 6.42
CA ILE A 65 7.76 -0.40 7.11
C ILE A 65 9.10 0.33 6.95
N PHE A 66 9.44 0.79 5.75
CA PHE A 66 10.66 1.56 5.51
C PHE A 66 10.66 2.89 6.26
N GLU A 67 9.56 3.64 6.23
CA GLU A 67 9.43 4.90 6.97
C GLU A 67 9.63 4.67 8.47
N TRP A 68 9.02 3.62 9.02
CA TRP A 68 9.14 3.29 10.43
C TRP A 68 10.56 2.85 10.82
N ILE A 69 11.15 1.91 10.07
CA ILE A 69 12.51 1.40 10.32
C ILE A 69 13.54 2.54 10.24
N THR A 70 13.46 3.37 9.20
CA THR A 70 14.37 4.51 9.04
C THR A 70 14.15 5.57 10.13
N GLY A 71 12.90 5.84 10.51
CA GLY A 71 12.57 6.76 11.59
C GLY A 71 13.09 6.30 12.95
N VAL A 72 12.99 5.00 13.25
CA VAL A 72 13.57 4.42 14.47
C VAL A 72 15.10 4.55 14.45
N GLN A 73 15.75 4.27 13.33
CA GLN A 73 17.21 4.43 13.20
C GLN A 73 17.65 5.89 13.32
N ALA A 74 16.96 6.82 12.65
CA ALA A 74 17.25 8.25 12.72
C ALA A 74 17.09 8.78 14.15
N SER A 75 16.03 8.37 14.85
CA SER A 75 15.79 8.72 16.25
C SER A 75 16.86 8.15 17.19
N ARG A 76 17.35 6.92 16.95
CA ARG A 76 18.50 6.37 17.68
C ARG A 76 19.77 7.18 17.44
N LYS A 77 20.05 7.59 16.20
CA LYS A 77 21.21 8.42 15.85
C LYS A 77 21.18 9.80 16.54
N ARG A 78 19.98 10.34 16.80
CA ARG A 78 19.76 11.59 17.54
C ARG A 78 19.88 11.44 19.07
N GLY A 79 20.14 10.24 19.58
CA GLY A 79 20.27 9.98 21.02
C GLY A 79 18.94 9.96 21.79
N GLU A 80 17.80 9.89 21.09
CA GLU A 80 16.49 9.85 21.75
C GLU A 80 16.24 8.48 22.40
N LYS A 81 15.86 8.47 23.69
CA LYS A 81 15.51 7.25 24.41
C LYS A 81 14.44 6.44 23.65
N HIS A 82 14.58 5.12 23.68
CA HIS A 82 13.66 4.21 23.00
C HIS A 82 12.32 4.18 23.76
N GLU A 83 11.35 4.97 23.30
CA GLU A 83 10.00 4.97 23.87
C GLU A 83 9.03 4.16 23.02
N SER A 84 8.20 3.35 23.67
CA SER A 84 7.00 2.69 23.11
C SER A 84 6.10 3.66 22.33
N ARG A 85 6.15 4.95 22.66
CA ARG A 85 5.47 6.04 21.95
C ARG A 85 5.78 6.09 20.44
N LYS A 86 6.95 5.60 20.00
CA LYS A 86 7.33 5.55 18.56
C LYS A 86 6.42 4.62 17.75
N PHE A 87 6.04 3.48 18.33
CA PHE A 87 5.10 2.54 17.70
C PHE A 87 3.67 3.10 17.70
N GLY A 88 3.25 3.72 18.81
CA GLY A 88 1.96 4.42 18.89
C GLY A 88 1.79 5.51 17.83
N ARG A 89 2.85 6.29 17.56
CA ARG A 89 2.84 7.29 16.48
C ARG A 89 2.65 6.68 15.09
N MET A 90 3.24 5.52 14.83
CA MET A 90 3.06 4.80 13.57
C MET A 90 1.61 4.30 13.42
N LEU A 91 1.05 3.68 14.46
CA LEU A 91 -0.34 3.23 14.44
C LEU A 91 -1.32 4.40 14.23
N LEU A 92 -1.05 5.53 14.88
CA LEU A 92 -1.86 6.74 14.68
C LEU A 92 -1.77 7.22 13.23
N LYS A 93 -0.58 7.31 12.63
CA LYS A 93 -0.42 7.65 11.20
C LYS A 93 -1.26 6.72 10.31
N ILE A 94 -1.15 5.40 10.52
CA ILE A 94 -1.92 4.41 9.75
C ILE A 94 -3.42 4.67 9.89
N ALA A 95 -3.94 4.80 11.11
CA ALA A 95 -5.35 5.06 11.34
C ALA A 95 -5.80 6.39 10.71
N THR A 96 -5.04 7.46 10.91
CA THR A 96 -5.30 8.79 10.35
C THR A 96 -5.33 8.79 8.83
N TYR A 97 -4.57 7.92 8.16
CA TYR A 97 -4.59 7.80 6.70
C TYR A 97 -5.70 6.88 6.19
N LEU A 98 -5.97 5.76 6.87
CA LEU A 98 -7.00 4.81 6.42
C LEU A 98 -8.42 5.36 6.54
N VAL A 99 -8.72 6.16 7.55
CA VAL A 99 -10.06 6.75 7.76
C VAL A 99 -10.52 7.63 6.59
N PRO A 100 -9.79 8.67 6.16
CA PRO A 100 -10.21 9.51 5.03
C PRO A 100 -10.24 8.73 3.72
N ILE A 101 -9.31 7.78 3.50
CA ILE A 101 -9.33 6.91 2.32
C ILE A 101 -10.63 6.10 2.27
N TYR A 102 -11.01 5.46 3.38
CA TYR A 102 -12.26 4.70 3.49
C TYR A 102 -13.49 5.56 3.22
N ILE A 103 -13.58 6.74 3.85
CA ILE A 103 -14.72 7.66 3.68
C ILE A 103 -14.84 8.11 2.23
N LEU A 104 -13.74 8.58 1.63
CA LEU A 104 -13.73 9.08 0.26
C LEU A 104 -14.00 7.98 -0.77
N HIS A 105 -13.42 6.79 -0.58
CA HIS A 105 -13.71 5.65 -1.41
C HIS A 105 -15.21 5.30 -1.36
N THR A 106 -15.77 5.22 -0.14
CA THR A 106 -17.20 4.93 0.06
C THR A 106 -18.08 5.97 -0.62
N PHE A 107 -17.74 7.26 -0.54
CA PHE A 107 -18.47 8.31 -1.26
C PHE A 107 -18.37 8.16 -2.77
N SER A 108 -17.17 7.94 -3.31
CA SER A 108 -17.00 7.73 -4.76
C SER A 108 -17.69 6.46 -5.28
N ALA A 109 -17.81 5.42 -4.45
CA ALA A 109 -18.39 4.14 -4.87
C ALA A 109 -19.93 4.10 -4.76
N ASN A 110 -20.54 5.04 -4.04
CA ASN A 110 -21.98 5.04 -3.74
C ASN A 110 -22.71 6.30 -4.21
N VAL A 111 -22.04 7.22 -4.91
CA VAL A 111 -22.65 8.43 -5.48
C VAL A 111 -22.48 8.39 -6.99
N GLU A 112 -23.58 8.57 -7.72
CA GLU A 112 -23.56 8.70 -9.18
C GLU A 112 -23.67 10.17 -9.58
N PHE A 113 -22.74 10.63 -10.42
CA PHE A 113 -22.78 11.97 -11.00
C PHE A 113 -23.19 11.90 -12.47
N PRO A 114 -23.96 12.89 -12.97
CA PRO A 114 -24.34 12.93 -14.38
C PRO A 114 -23.11 13.11 -15.26
N SER A 115 -22.96 12.27 -16.28
CA SER A 115 -21.92 12.42 -17.30
C SER A 115 -22.40 13.36 -18.41
N LEU A 116 -21.60 14.39 -18.70
CA LEU A 116 -21.86 15.31 -19.81
C LEU A 116 -20.86 15.02 -20.92
N GLY A 117 -21.35 14.52 -22.06
CA GLY A 117 -20.53 14.32 -23.26
C GLY A 117 -19.40 13.28 -23.11
N GLY A 118 -19.58 12.28 -22.24
CA GLY A 118 -18.56 11.25 -21.96
C GLY A 118 -17.50 11.67 -20.93
N PHE A 119 -17.62 12.86 -20.35
CA PHE A 119 -16.81 13.29 -19.22
C PHE A 119 -17.63 13.09 -17.93
N GLU A 120 -17.21 12.14 -17.11
CA GLU A 120 -17.78 11.88 -15.79
C GLU A 120 -17.16 12.87 -14.79
N PHE A 121 -17.95 13.87 -14.36
CA PHE A 121 -17.52 14.85 -13.37
C PHE A 121 -17.86 14.32 -11.98
N ASP A 122 -17.10 13.32 -11.52
CA ASP A 122 -17.20 12.81 -10.15
C ASP A 122 -16.15 13.49 -9.25
N PRO A 123 -16.54 14.56 -8.50
CA PRO A 123 -15.63 15.24 -7.59
C PRO A 123 -15.14 14.34 -6.44
N PHE A 124 -15.92 13.33 -6.01
CA PHE A 124 -15.49 12.43 -4.94
C PHE A 124 -14.46 11.43 -5.43
N HIS A 125 -14.58 10.93 -6.65
CA HIS A 125 -13.55 10.10 -7.27
C HIS A 125 -12.22 10.85 -7.40
N TRP A 126 -12.26 12.10 -7.87
CA TRP A 126 -11.04 12.92 -7.95
C TRP A 126 -10.45 13.23 -6.58
N LEU A 127 -11.31 13.60 -5.62
CA LEU A 127 -10.87 13.91 -4.26
C LEU A 127 -10.23 12.67 -3.60
N TYR A 128 -10.81 11.49 -3.79
CA TYR A 128 -10.23 10.21 -3.35
C TYR A 128 -8.79 10.04 -3.86
N TRP A 129 -8.57 10.17 -5.18
CA TRP A 129 -7.24 10.02 -5.76
C TRP A 129 -6.25 11.11 -5.31
N VAL A 130 -6.70 12.36 -5.21
CA VAL A 130 -5.87 13.47 -4.73
C VAL A 130 -5.41 13.24 -3.30
N VAL A 131 -6.33 12.84 -2.42
CA VAL A 131 -6.01 12.55 -1.01
C VAL A 131 -5.09 11.32 -0.91
N LEU A 132 -5.34 10.28 -1.70
CA LEU A 132 -4.49 9.10 -1.74
C LEU A 132 -3.05 9.46 -2.16
N ILE A 133 -2.90 10.24 -3.23
CA ILE A 133 -1.60 10.72 -3.70
C ILE A 133 -0.93 11.60 -2.64
N ALA A 134 -1.67 12.50 -1.99
CA ALA A 134 -1.15 13.36 -0.93
C ALA A 134 -0.61 12.57 0.26
N ILE A 135 -1.30 11.50 0.67
CA ILE A 135 -0.86 10.59 1.74
C ILE A 135 0.42 9.86 1.34
N ILE A 136 0.47 9.29 0.12
CA ILE A 136 1.67 8.60 -0.37
C ILE A 136 2.84 9.58 -0.43
N TRP A 137 2.60 10.79 -0.95
CA TRP A 137 3.59 11.84 -1.03
C TRP A 137 4.15 12.20 0.34
N GLN A 138 3.27 12.39 1.33
CA GLN A 138 3.64 12.66 2.72
C GLN A 138 4.51 11.54 3.31
N LEU A 139 4.17 10.27 3.05
CA LEU A 139 4.97 9.12 3.50
C LEU A 139 6.36 9.08 2.84
N VAL A 140 6.44 9.37 1.54
CA VAL A 140 7.72 9.43 0.82
C VAL A 140 8.59 10.56 1.35
N VAL A 141 8.04 11.76 1.57
CA VAL A 141 8.77 12.89 2.17
C VAL A 141 9.27 12.52 3.57
N SER A 142 8.41 11.94 4.41
CA SER A 142 8.78 11.49 5.76
C SER A 142 9.90 10.44 5.73
N LEU A 143 9.89 9.52 4.77
CA LEU A 143 10.96 8.55 4.56
C LEU A 143 12.27 9.24 4.15
N LEU A 144 12.21 10.20 3.21
CA LEU A 144 13.39 10.94 2.77
C LEU A 144 14.02 11.77 3.90
N GLU A 145 13.22 12.41 4.75
CA GLU A 145 13.70 13.12 5.94
C GLU A 145 14.47 12.20 6.89
N ASN A 146 13.93 11.00 7.15
CA ASN A 146 14.59 10.01 7.98
C ASN A 146 15.92 9.56 7.35
N LEU A 147 15.97 9.37 6.02
CA LEU A 147 17.17 8.99 5.30
C LEU A 147 18.23 10.12 5.27
N ASP A 148 17.84 11.38 5.14
CA ASP A 148 18.77 12.52 5.22
C ASP A 148 19.43 12.57 6.61
N CYS A 149 18.65 12.35 7.67
CA CYS A 149 19.18 12.25 9.03
C CYS A 149 20.21 11.13 9.19
N LEU A 150 20.02 10.01 8.50
CA LEU A 150 20.96 8.89 8.49
C LEU A 150 22.24 9.20 7.71
N GLY A 151 22.24 10.22 6.84
CA GLY A 151 23.40 10.70 6.09
C GLY A 151 23.37 10.32 4.60
N PHE A 152 22.23 9.88 4.08
CA PHE A 152 22.08 9.54 2.67
C PHE A 152 22.02 10.81 1.80
N ARG A 153 23.08 11.08 1.03
CA ARG A 153 23.18 12.29 0.20
C ARG A 153 22.07 12.44 -0.84
N PHE A 154 21.55 11.33 -1.38
CA PHE A 154 20.45 11.36 -2.35
C PHE A 154 19.16 11.91 -1.74
N ALA A 155 18.89 11.58 -0.47
CA ALA A 155 17.69 12.04 0.23
C ALA A 155 17.73 13.56 0.38
N LYS A 156 18.90 14.12 0.74
CA LYS A 156 19.13 15.57 0.78
C LYS A 156 18.86 16.26 -0.56
N VAL A 157 19.34 15.67 -1.66
CA VAL A 157 19.14 16.22 -3.01
C VAL A 157 17.67 16.19 -3.40
N LEU A 158 16.98 15.07 -3.17
CA LEU A 158 15.56 14.92 -3.47
C LEU A 158 14.71 15.88 -2.65
N LEU A 159 14.95 16.00 -1.34
CA LEU A 159 14.26 16.97 -0.49
C LEU A 159 14.49 18.41 -0.96
N LYS A 160 15.71 18.77 -1.37
CA LYS A 160 16.00 20.10 -1.92
C LYS A 160 15.24 20.37 -3.22
N ILE A 161 15.12 19.38 -4.10
CA ILE A 161 14.33 19.50 -5.33
C ILE A 161 12.85 19.69 -4.99
N ILE A 162 12.32 18.87 -4.08
CA ILE A 162 10.93 18.95 -3.61
C ILE A 162 10.65 20.34 -3.02
N ASN A 163 11.46 20.79 -2.07
CA ASN A 163 11.29 22.09 -1.42
C ASN A 163 11.42 23.23 -2.43
N LYS A 164 12.44 23.22 -3.32
CA LYS A 164 12.61 24.26 -4.34
C LYS A 164 11.41 24.34 -5.27
N LYS A 165 10.82 23.20 -5.64
CA LYS A 165 9.62 23.17 -6.50
C LYS A 165 8.41 23.71 -5.74
N PHE A 166 8.26 23.36 -4.46
CA PHE A 166 7.21 23.88 -3.58
C PHE A 166 7.31 25.41 -3.43
N TYR A 167 8.45 25.95 -2.97
CA TYR A 167 8.66 27.39 -2.79
C TYR A 167 8.49 28.18 -4.10
N LYS A 168 8.96 27.64 -5.24
CA LYS A 168 8.76 28.28 -6.55
C LYS A 168 7.30 28.26 -7.02
N THR A 169 6.52 27.23 -6.63
CA THR A 169 5.11 27.11 -7.02
C THR A 169 4.21 28.02 -6.18
N PHE A 170 4.63 28.34 -4.96
CA PHE A 170 3.87 29.17 -4.02
C PHE A 170 4.40 30.62 -3.88
N GLU A 171 5.38 31.04 -4.68
CA GLU A 171 6.01 32.38 -4.64
C GLU A 171 6.32 32.88 -3.21
N LEU A 172 6.67 31.98 -2.30
CA LEU A 172 7.11 32.34 -0.97
C LEU A 172 8.57 32.79 -1.08
N ASP A 173 8.74 34.06 -1.41
CA ASP A 173 10.04 34.75 -1.42
C ASP A 173 10.64 34.67 -0.02
N ASP A 174 11.85 34.11 0.09
CA ASP A 174 12.70 34.05 1.30
C ASP A 174 13.20 35.45 1.74
N ASN A 175 12.45 36.52 1.45
CA ASN A 175 12.79 37.90 1.78
C ASN A 175 12.27 38.31 3.16
N ASN A 176 12.47 37.48 4.19
CA ASN A 176 12.36 37.92 5.58
C ASN A 176 13.22 37.04 6.49
N SER A 177 14.54 37.21 6.38
CA SER A 177 15.45 36.98 7.50
C SER A 177 15.75 38.33 8.15
N PRO A 178 15.24 38.63 9.37
CA PRO A 178 15.79 39.71 10.15
C PRO A 178 17.14 39.25 10.72
N THR A 179 18.17 40.00 10.35
CA THR A 179 19.50 40.08 10.98
C THR A 179 19.45 40.12 12.50
#